data_AF-A0A2M8NE23-F1
#
_entry.id   AF-A0A2M8NE23-F1
#
_cell.length_a   1.000
_cell.length_b   1.000
_cell.length_c   1.000
_cell.angle_alpha   90.00
_cell.angle_beta   90.00
_cell.angle_gamma   90.00
#
_symmetry.space_group_name_H-M   'P 1'
#
loop_
_entity.id
_entity.type
_entity.pdbx_description
1 polymer ?
#
loop_
_entity_poly.entity_id
_entity_poly.type
_entity_poly.pdbx_seq_one_letter_code
_entity_poly.pdbx_strand_id
1 'polypeptide(L)'
;NKAASSVDVTIQTASIDTRVADRDAHLRSADFFNVEKYPAMTFKSTHVELQGDNVAKVTGDLTIAGVTKPVTLDVTYLGENVNPWGKKVIGFEASTQINREDFGLTWNQVLETGGFLVSKEVKIELEIQATPVEETEKAQAV
;
A
#
# COMPACT_ATOMS: atom_id res chain seq x y z
N ASN A 1 -23.54 2.50 4.19
CA ASN A 1 -23.23 1.07 3.91
C ASN A 1 -21.71 0.92 3.87
N LYS A 2 -21.06 0.50 4.96
CA LYS A 2 -19.59 0.39 5.04
C LYS A 2 -19.02 -0.74 4.16
N ALA A 3 -19.80 -1.81 3.94
CA ALA A 3 -19.38 -2.95 3.13
C ALA A 3 -19.39 -2.66 1.61
N ALA A 4 -20.04 -1.57 1.18
CA ALA A 4 -19.99 -1.09 -0.21
C ALA A 4 -18.89 -0.06 -0.47
N SER A 5 -18.04 0.22 0.53
CA SER A 5 -16.88 1.10 0.36
C SER A 5 -15.87 0.49 -0.61
N SER A 6 -15.08 1.34 -1.25
CA SER A 6 -13.98 0.93 -2.12
C SER A 6 -12.75 1.81 -1.87
N VAL A 7 -11.58 1.26 -2.18
CA VAL A 7 -10.28 1.92 -2.07
C VAL A 7 -9.49 1.63 -3.34
N ASP A 8 -8.87 2.68 -3.88
CA ASP A 8 -7.93 2.63 -5.00
C ASP A 8 -6.70 3.44 -4.60
N VAL A 9 -5.52 2.81 -4.65
CA VAL A 9 -4.25 3.40 -4.25
C VAL A 9 -3.26 3.26 -5.38
N THR A 10 -2.55 4.35 -5.67
CA THR A 10 -1.39 4.37 -6.57
C THR A 10 -0.19 4.95 -5.82
N ILE A 11 0.92 4.21 -5.79
CA ILE A 11 2.17 4.63 -5.15
C ILE A 11 3.25 4.68 -6.24
N GLN A 12 3.94 5.81 -6.36
CA GLN A 12 5.05 5.94 -7.29
C GLN A 12 6.23 5.10 -6.80
N THR A 13 6.68 4.11 -7.57
CA THR A 13 7.79 3.22 -7.15
C THR A 13 9.09 3.99 -6.94
N ALA A 14 9.29 5.08 -7.68
CA ALA A 14 10.42 5.98 -7.51
C ALA A 14 10.45 6.68 -6.14
N SER A 15 9.33 6.77 -5.41
CA SER A 15 9.27 7.43 -4.11
C SER A 15 9.83 6.59 -2.96
N ILE A 16 10.35 5.39 -3.23
CA ILE A 16 10.96 4.56 -2.19
C ILE A 16 12.09 5.29 -1.47
N ASP A 17 12.07 5.23 -0.15
CA ASP A 17 13.07 5.80 0.74
C ASP A 17 13.35 4.82 1.88
N THR A 18 14.58 4.33 1.93
CA THR A 18 15.08 3.47 3.00
C THR A 18 16.13 4.19 3.85
N ARG A 19 16.27 5.51 3.68
CA ARG A 19 17.29 6.37 4.30
C ARG A 19 18.73 6.03 3.90
N VAL A 20 18.91 5.28 2.81
CA VAL A 20 20.23 4.89 2.28
C VAL A 20 20.19 5.05 0.76
N ALA A 21 20.77 6.12 0.25
CA ALA A 21 20.65 6.54 -1.15
C ALA A 21 21.06 5.45 -2.15
N ASP A 22 22.16 4.72 -1.90
CA ASP A 22 22.63 3.64 -2.76
C ASP A 22 21.64 2.46 -2.80
N ARG A 23 21.03 2.14 -1.65
CA ARG A 23 20.00 1.10 -1.57
C ARG A 23 18.74 1.53 -2.32
N ASP A 24 18.34 2.79 -2.20
CA ASP A 24 17.18 3.32 -2.91
C ASP A 24 17.42 3.34 -4.42
N ALA A 25 18.62 3.72 -4.87
CA ALA A 25 19.02 3.65 -6.26
C ALA A 25 18.94 2.20 -6.80
N HIS A 26 19.44 1.24 -6.04
CA HIS A 26 19.37 -0.17 -6.40
C HIS A 26 17.93 -0.70 -6.43
N LEU A 27 17.10 -0.38 -5.42
CA LEU A 27 15.68 -0.77 -5.38
C LEU A 27 14.88 -0.21 -6.56
N ARG A 28 15.26 0.96 -7.09
CA ARG A 28 14.61 1.56 -8.27
C ARG A 28 15.06 0.90 -9.60
N SER A 29 16.20 0.23 -9.62
CA SER A 29 16.79 -0.34 -10.83
C SER A 29 16.02 -1.54 -11.40
N ALA A 30 16.43 -1.99 -12.59
CA ALA A 30 15.86 -3.16 -13.26
C ALA A 30 16.01 -4.48 -12.49
N ASP A 31 16.95 -4.55 -11.53
CA ASP A 31 17.16 -5.72 -10.68
C ASP A 31 16.08 -5.85 -9.58
N PHE A 32 15.27 -4.82 -9.38
CA PHE A 32 14.21 -4.80 -8.36
C PHE A 32 12.89 -4.22 -8.91
N PHE A 33 12.48 -3.00 -8.52
CA PHE A 33 11.17 -2.47 -8.93
C PHE A 33 11.09 -2.09 -10.41
N ASN A 34 12.23 -1.87 -11.08
CA ASN A 34 12.32 -1.42 -12.46
C ASN A 34 11.41 -0.23 -12.73
N VAL A 35 11.67 0.90 -12.05
CA VAL A 35 10.74 2.05 -12.03
C VAL A 35 10.55 2.71 -13.40
N GLU A 36 11.50 2.54 -14.31
CA GLU A 36 11.38 3.03 -15.69
C GLU A 36 10.27 2.28 -16.45
N LYS A 37 10.14 0.97 -16.20
CA LYS A 37 9.11 0.12 -16.83
C LYS A 37 7.81 0.08 -16.03
N TYR A 38 7.91 0.11 -14.70
CA TYR A 38 6.80 0.01 -13.75
C TYR A 38 6.84 1.21 -12.78
N PRO A 39 6.38 2.39 -13.23
CA PRO A 39 6.51 3.63 -12.45
C PRO A 39 5.61 3.67 -11.21
N ALA A 40 4.61 2.79 -11.13
CA ALA A 40 3.66 2.76 -10.03
C ALA A 40 3.33 1.33 -9.56
N MET A 41 3.10 1.22 -8.26
CA MET A 41 2.42 0.10 -7.61
C MET A 41 0.96 0.50 -7.40
N THR A 42 0.03 -0.43 -7.57
CA THR A 42 -1.39 -0.14 -7.38
C THR A 42 -2.06 -1.17 -6.48
N PHE A 43 -3.03 -0.73 -5.69
CA PHE A 43 -3.93 -1.60 -4.94
C PHE A 43 -5.38 -1.20 -5.21
N LYS A 44 -6.21 -2.15 -5.61
CA LYS A 44 -7.65 -1.92 -5.83
C LYS A 44 -8.47 -2.91 -5.02
N SER A 45 -9.28 -2.42 -4.09
CA SER A 45 -10.15 -3.27 -3.27
C SER A 45 -11.19 -3.98 -4.14
N THR A 46 -11.41 -5.27 -3.87
CA THR A 46 -12.44 -6.10 -4.49
C THR A 46 -13.50 -6.54 -3.48
N HIS A 47 -13.15 -6.60 -2.19
CA HIS A 47 -14.07 -6.99 -1.13
C HIS A 47 -13.75 -6.32 0.21
N VAL A 48 -14.80 -5.95 0.95
CA VAL A 48 -14.71 -5.43 2.32
C VAL A 48 -15.57 -6.30 3.23
N GLU A 49 -14.92 -6.99 4.17
CA GLU A 49 -15.55 -7.81 5.19
C GLU A 49 -15.44 -7.08 6.54
N LEU A 50 -16.57 -6.72 7.16
CA LEU A 50 -16.57 -6.08 8.47
C LEU A 50 -16.40 -7.15 9.56
N GLN A 51 -15.45 -6.93 10.47
CA GLN A 51 -15.14 -7.82 11.59
C GLN A 51 -15.41 -7.13 12.94
N GLY A 52 -16.58 -6.49 13.04
CA GLY A 52 -16.99 -5.67 14.18
C GLY A 52 -17.21 -4.22 13.78
N ASP A 53 -17.25 -3.32 14.77
CA ASP A 53 -17.65 -1.93 14.55
C ASP A 53 -16.56 -1.10 13.85
N ASN A 54 -15.30 -1.39 14.17
CA ASN A 54 -14.12 -0.62 13.77
C ASN A 54 -13.02 -1.45 13.09
N VAL A 55 -13.24 -2.75 12.86
CA VAL A 55 -12.25 -3.63 12.22
C VAL A 55 -12.85 -4.18 10.93
N ALA A 56 -12.04 -4.26 9.88
CA ALA A 56 -12.43 -4.86 8.62
C ALA A 56 -11.26 -5.60 7.98
N LYS A 57 -11.57 -6.61 7.18
CA LYS A 57 -10.65 -7.19 6.21
C LYS A 57 -10.97 -6.61 4.84
N VAL A 58 -9.96 -6.02 4.20
CA VAL A 58 -10.08 -5.46 2.86
C VAL A 58 -9.23 -6.26 1.91
N THR A 59 -9.87 -7.07 1.07
CA THR A 59 -9.19 -7.81 0.00
C THR A 59 -9.15 -6.96 -1.26
N GLY A 60 -8.02 -6.97 -1.95
CA GLY A 60 -7.86 -6.28 -3.22
C GLY A 60 -6.71 -6.82 -4.05
N ASP A 61 -6.66 -6.36 -5.29
CA ASP A 61 -5.62 -6.71 -6.25
C ASP A 61 -4.44 -5.76 -6.08
N LEU A 62 -3.33 -6.29 -5.56
CA LEU A 62 -2.05 -5.60 -5.46
C LEU A 62 -1.22 -5.87 -6.71
N THR A 63 -0.74 -4.83 -7.37
CA THR A 63 0.15 -4.92 -8.52
C THR A 63 1.50 -4.30 -8.21
N ILE A 64 2.56 -5.10 -8.32
CA ILE A 64 3.95 -4.69 -8.11
C ILE A 64 4.78 -5.25 -9.27
N ALA A 65 5.63 -4.41 -9.87
CA ALA A 65 6.50 -4.78 -10.99
C ALA A 65 5.77 -5.51 -12.15
N GLY A 66 4.50 -5.13 -12.40
CA GLY A 66 3.66 -5.72 -13.45
C GLY A 66 2.99 -7.06 -13.10
N VAL A 67 3.20 -7.58 -11.89
CA VAL A 67 2.55 -8.80 -11.39
C VAL A 67 1.44 -8.45 -10.44
N THR A 68 0.23 -8.99 -10.67
CA THR A 68 -0.95 -8.77 -9.82
C THR A 68 -1.25 -10.00 -8.96
N LYS A 69 -1.49 -9.79 -7.67
CA LYS A 69 -1.90 -10.84 -6.70
C LYS A 69 -2.99 -10.31 -5.76
N PRO A 70 -3.94 -11.16 -5.35
CA PRO A 70 -4.89 -10.80 -4.31
C PRO A 70 -4.18 -10.72 -2.96
N VAL A 71 -4.40 -9.64 -2.22
CA VAL A 71 -3.87 -9.40 -0.87
C VAL A 71 -4.99 -8.91 0.02
N THR A 72 -5.01 -9.37 1.28
CA THR A 72 -5.95 -8.92 2.30
C THR A 72 -5.23 -8.05 3.32
N LEU A 73 -5.77 -6.85 3.54
CA LEU A 73 -5.36 -5.92 4.58
C LEU A 73 -6.25 -6.10 5.81
N ASP A 74 -5.63 -6.20 6.98
CA ASP A 74 -6.33 -6.01 8.26
C ASP A 74 -6.40 -4.51 8.53
N VAL A 75 -7.62 -3.96 8.56
CA VAL A 75 -7.87 -2.51 8.65
C VAL A 75 -8.59 -2.17 9.95
N THR A 76 -8.07 -1.17 10.66
CA THR A 76 -8.69 -0.60 11.86
C THR A 76 -9.11 0.84 11.58
N TYR A 77 -10.38 1.14 11.83
CA TYR A 77 -10.92 2.49 11.85
C TYR A 77 -10.60 3.16 13.19
N LEU A 78 -9.88 4.27 13.15
CA LEU A 78 -9.42 5.00 14.34
C LEU A 78 -10.39 6.09 14.80
N GLY A 79 -11.49 6.31 14.07
CA GLY A 79 -12.44 7.36 14.36
C GLY A 79 -12.36 8.54 13.38
N GLU A 80 -13.23 9.52 13.63
CA GLU A 80 -13.30 10.76 12.89
C GLU A 80 -13.38 11.94 13.86
N ASN A 81 -12.74 13.05 13.52
CA ASN A 81 -12.69 14.26 14.33
C ASN A 81 -12.66 15.51 13.46
N VAL A 82 -12.85 16.67 14.06
CA VAL A 82 -12.60 17.97 13.41
C VAL A 82 -11.21 18.44 13.81
N ASN A 83 -10.36 18.71 12.83
CA ASN A 83 -9.02 19.22 13.09
C ASN A 83 -9.05 20.71 13.52
N PRO A 84 -7.92 21.28 14.00
CA PRO A 84 -7.87 22.69 14.44
C PRO A 84 -8.26 23.74 13.39
N TRP A 85 -8.33 23.36 12.11
CA TRP A 85 -8.73 24.23 11.00
C TRP A 85 -10.20 24.04 10.59
N GLY A 86 -10.99 23.30 11.38
CA GLY A 86 -12.41 23.10 11.11
C GLY A 86 -12.72 22.02 10.08
N LYS A 87 -11.73 21.28 9.57
CA LYS A 87 -11.95 20.19 8.59
C LYS A 87 -12.21 18.87 9.29
N LYS A 88 -13.22 18.14 8.82
CA LYS A 88 -13.45 16.75 9.22
C LYS A 88 -12.31 15.86 8.70
N VAL A 89 -11.77 15.03 9.57
CA VAL A 89 -10.70 14.08 9.29
C VAL A 89 -11.10 12.70 9.78
N ILE A 90 -10.65 11.66 9.07
CA ILE A 90 -10.96 10.26 9.32
C ILE A 90 -9.65 9.49 9.37
N GLY A 91 -9.46 8.65 10.39
CA GLY A 91 -8.22 7.89 10.60
C GLY A 91 -8.39 6.39 10.34
N PHE A 92 -7.39 5.78 9.72
CA PHE A 92 -7.29 4.33 9.55
C PHE A 92 -5.85 3.85 9.76
N GLU A 93 -5.73 2.64 10.29
CA GLU A 93 -4.52 1.84 10.22
C GLU A 93 -4.81 0.62 9.35
N ALA A 94 -3.82 0.19 8.57
CA ALA A 94 -3.91 -1.07 7.84
C ALA A 94 -2.58 -1.81 7.87
N SER A 95 -2.63 -3.13 7.93
CA SER A 95 -1.44 -3.96 7.87
C SER A 95 -1.66 -5.22 7.05
N THR A 96 -0.57 -5.75 6.51
CA THR A 96 -0.53 -7.08 5.88
C THR A 96 0.91 -7.56 5.79
N GLN A 97 1.08 -8.77 5.31
CA GLN A 97 2.36 -9.37 5.02
C GLN A 97 2.31 -10.06 3.66
N ILE A 98 3.33 -9.83 2.84
CA ILE A 98 3.45 -10.41 1.51
C ILE A 98 4.79 -11.12 1.34
N ASN A 99 4.86 -12.03 0.37
CA ASN A 99 6.13 -12.56 -0.12
C ASN A 99 6.53 -11.82 -1.41
N ARG A 100 7.67 -11.12 -1.40
CA ARG A 100 8.15 -10.33 -2.55
C ARG A 100 8.44 -11.19 -3.78
N GLU A 101 8.78 -12.46 -3.60
CA GLU A 101 9.05 -13.38 -4.72
C GLU A 101 7.79 -13.69 -5.52
N ASP A 102 6.60 -13.63 -4.92
CA ASP A 102 5.33 -13.81 -5.63
C ASP A 102 5.07 -12.73 -6.69
N PHE A 103 5.75 -11.58 -6.57
CA PHE A 103 5.72 -10.45 -7.50
C PHE A 103 6.94 -10.41 -8.43
N GLY A 104 7.77 -11.46 -8.44
CA GLY A 104 8.97 -11.53 -9.28
C GLY A 104 10.16 -10.73 -8.76
N LEU A 105 10.08 -10.16 -7.55
CA LEU A 105 11.20 -9.47 -6.91
C LEU A 105 12.10 -10.50 -6.23
N THR A 106 12.98 -11.17 -6.99
CA THR A 106 13.76 -12.32 -6.50
C THR A 106 15.23 -12.01 -6.22
N TRP A 107 15.70 -10.78 -6.43
CA TRP A 107 17.10 -10.41 -6.17
C TRP A 107 17.51 -10.77 -4.73
N ASN A 108 18.69 -11.34 -4.57
CA ASN A 108 19.26 -11.63 -3.26
C ASN A 108 20.77 -11.87 -3.34
N GLN A 109 21.43 -11.84 -2.19
CA GLN A 109 22.84 -12.21 -2.05
C GLN A 109 22.98 -13.30 -0.98
N VAL A 110 23.78 -14.32 -1.25
CA VAL A 110 24.10 -15.37 -0.28
C VAL A 110 25.15 -14.81 0.69
N LEU A 111 24.93 -15.00 1.99
CA LEU A 111 25.87 -14.58 3.03
C LEU A 111 26.94 -15.64 3.27
N GLU A 112 28.16 -15.22 3.66
CA GLU A 112 29.25 -16.13 4.04
C GLU A 112 28.87 -17.04 5.21
N THR A 113 28.00 -16.56 6.09
CA THR A 113 27.44 -17.30 7.23
C THR A 113 26.33 -18.29 6.85
N GLY A 114 26.02 -18.42 5.56
CA GLY A 114 24.84 -19.11 5.06
C GLY A 114 23.56 -18.25 5.14
N GLY A 115 22.57 -18.61 4.33
CA GLY A 115 21.32 -17.86 4.20
C GLY A 115 21.37 -16.73 3.18
N PHE A 116 20.34 -15.87 3.21
CA PHE A 116 20.13 -14.80 2.25
C PHE A 116 20.13 -13.44 2.94
N LEU A 117 20.68 -12.42 2.25
CA LEU A 117 20.79 -11.06 2.74
C LEU A 117 19.43 -10.38 2.96
N VAL A 118 18.46 -10.63 2.08
CA VAL A 118 17.14 -9.97 2.11
C VAL A 118 16.03 -10.99 2.30
N SER A 119 15.20 -10.80 3.34
CA SER A 119 14.02 -11.64 3.60
C SER A 119 13.08 -11.68 2.41
N LYS A 120 12.36 -12.79 2.25
CA LYS A 120 11.26 -12.92 1.29
C LYS A 120 10.00 -12.20 1.78
N GLU A 121 9.85 -12.15 3.09
CA GLU A 121 8.69 -11.59 3.77
C GLU A 121 8.81 -10.07 3.89
N VAL A 122 7.77 -9.37 3.47
CA VAL A 122 7.64 -7.92 3.59
C VAL A 122 6.38 -7.62 4.39
N LYS A 123 6.57 -7.01 5.56
CA LYS A 123 5.48 -6.45 6.35
C LYS A 123 5.11 -5.07 5.79
N ILE A 124 3.83 -4.84 5.59
CA ILE A 124 3.28 -3.58 5.12
C ILE A 124 2.44 -3.00 6.25
N GLU A 125 2.67 -1.73 6.56
CA GLU A 125 1.95 -0.96 7.56
C GLU A 125 1.58 0.38 6.93
N LEU A 126 0.33 0.79 7.10
CA LEU A 126 -0.22 2.03 6.55
C LEU A 126 -0.90 2.79 7.69
N GLU A 127 -0.49 4.04 7.87
CA GLU A 127 -1.16 5.00 8.75
C GLU A 127 -1.80 6.07 7.85
N ILE A 128 -3.13 6.16 7.89
CA ILE A 128 -3.91 6.93 6.92
C ILE A 128 -4.76 7.96 7.64
N GLN A 129 -4.66 9.20 7.20
CA GLN A 129 -5.60 10.27 7.51
C GLN A 129 -6.22 10.79 6.22
N ALA A 130 -7.54 10.80 6.15
CA ALA A 130 -8.30 11.25 4.99
C ALA A 130 -9.27 12.38 5.37
N THR A 131 -9.47 13.33 4.47
CA THR A 131 -10.56 14.32 4.56
C THR A 131 -11.67 13.93 3.58
N PRO A 132 -12.96 14.03 3.97
CA PRO A 132 -14.05 13.89 3.01
C PRO A 132 -13.88 14.86 1.84
N VAL A 133 -14.19 14.40 0.63
CA VAL A 133 -14.25 15.25 -0.56
C VAL A 133 -15.40 16.25 -0.38
N GLU A 134 -15.14 17.54 -0.58
CA GLU A 134 -16.20 18.56 -0.55
C GLU A 134 -17.05 18.45 -1.83
N GLU A 135 -18.38 18.54 -1.68
CA GLU A 135 -19.35 18.26 -2.74
C GLU A 135 -19.23 19.18 -3.97
N THR A 136 -18.55 20.32 -3.83
CA THR A 136 -18.27 21.31 -4.88
C THR A 136 -17.31 20.82 -5.98
N GLU A 137 -16.43 19.85 -5.72
CA GLU A 137 -15.50 19.34 -6.74
C GLU A 137 -16.17 18.44 -7.78
N LYS A 138 -17.31 17.82 -7.44
CA LYS A 138 -18.07 16.97 -8.39
C LYS A 138 -18.74 17.78 -9.51
N ALA A 139 -19.02 19.06 -9.29
CA ALA A 139 -19.68 19.92 -10.28
C ALA A 139 -18.76 20.39 -11.42
N GLN A 140 -17.44 20.19 -11.30
CA GLN A 140 -16.46 20.62 -12.30
C GLN A 140 -15.91 19.48 -13.17
N ALA A 141 -16.30 18.23 -12.88
CA ALA A 141 -15.83 17.03 -13.58
C ALA A 141 -16.91 16.39 -14.50
N VAL A 142 -17.93 17.17 -14.92
CA VAL A 142 -18.95 16.74 -15.90
C VAL A 142 -18.74 17.48 -17.22
#